data_AF-A0A1U7WXL2-F1
#
_entry.id   AF-A0A1U7WXL2-F1
#
_cell.length_a   1.000
_cell.length_b   1.000
_cell.length_c   1.000
_cell.angle_alpha   90.00
_cell.angle_beta   90.00
_cell.angle_gamma   90.00
#
_symmetry.space_group_name_H-M   'P 1'
#
loop_
_entity.id
_entity.type
_entity.pdbx_description
1 polymer ?
#
loop_
_entity_poly.entity_id
_entity_poly.type
_entity_poly.pdbx_seq_one_letter_code
_entity_poly.pdbx_strand_id
1 'polypeptide(L)'
;MMEIYCHLLIDKRVLIKTKGECPEELAEAISSLIFAASRWGEFPELHELREIFTSRYGNEFAAQCVDLRNNCSVHPKMIPKLSKRHTGSGKRRNMLNDIAAHCGVTLCAEDEETSDIIIEVKVNSKEECAQDEEGGTEAASVILLEDSQIV
;
A
#
# COMPACT_ATOMS: atom_id res chain seq x y z
N MET A 1 0.93 -4.55 18.96
CA MET A 1 -0.43 -5.00 18.57
C MET A 1 -0.38 -6.38 17.96
N MET A 2 0.27 -6.57 16.80
CA MET A 2 0.41 -7.89 16.14
C MET A 2 0.98 -8.96 17.07
N GLU A 3 2.10 -8.67 17.74
CA GLU A 3 2.75 -9.57 18.70
C GLU A 3 1.81 -10.07 19.81
N ILE A 4 1.01 -9.16 20.38
CA ILE A 4 0.04 -9.49 21.45
C ILE A 4 -1.02 -10.47 20.92
N TYR A 5 -1.49 -10.27 19.69
CA TYR A 5 -2.43 -11.20 19.06
C TYR A 5 -1.81 -12.56 18.77
N CYS A 6 -0.56 -12.60 18.32
CA CYS A 6 0.16 -13.86 18.14
C CYS A 6 0.28 -14.64 19.46
N HIS A 7 0.66 -13.97 20.56
CA HIS A 7 0.71 -14.60 21.88
C HIS A 7 -0.65 -15.13 22.33
N LEU A 8 -1.71 -14.33 22.19
CA LEU A 8 -3.06 -14.75 22.53
C LEU A 8 -3.49 -16.03 21.78
N LEU A 9 -3.17 -16.13 20.49
CA LEU A 9 -3.53 -17.29 19.68
C LEU A 9 -2.72 -18.54 20.03
N ILE A 10 -1.46 -18.38 20.42
CA ILE A 10 -0.62 -19.48 20.93
C ILE A 10 -1.19 -20.03 22.23
N ASP A 11 -1.58 -19.14 23.15
CA ASP A 11 -2.18 -19.51 24.44
C ASP A 11 -3.53 -20.21 24.23
N LYS A 12 -4.33 -19.71 23.29
CA LYS A 12 -5.69 -20.20 23.01
C LYS A 12 -5.72 -21.25 21.88
N ARG A 13 -4.59 -21.83 21.49
CA ARG A 13 -4.49 -22.82 20.38
C ARG A 13 -5.42 -24.02 20.51
N VAL A 14 -5.72 -24.45 21.75
CA VAL A 14 -6.66 -25.57 22.00
C VAL A 14 -8.08 -25.14 21.64
N LEU A 15 -8.48 -23.92 22.01
CA LEU A 15 -9.79 -23.38 21.67
C LEU A 15 -9.96 -23.23 20.16
N ILE A 16 -8.91 -22.76 19.48
CA ILE A 16 -8.85 -22.75 18.02
C ILE A 16 -9.08 -24.18 17.54
N LYS A 17 -8.25 -25.15 17.91
CA LYS A 17 -8.38 -26.56 17.47
C LYS A 17 -9.78 -27.17 17.66
N THR A 18 -10.45 -26.88 18.76
CA THR A 18 -11.73 -27.52 19.11
C THR A 18 -12.95 -26.85 18.49
N LYS A 19 -12.95 -25.52 18.29
CA LYS A 19 -14.11 -24.81 17.73
C LYS A 19 -14.00 -24.68 16.21
N GLY A 20 -15.08 -25.08 15.52
CA GLY A 20 -15.21 -24.93 14.06
C GLY A 20 -15.47 -23.48 13.64
N GLU A 21 -16.23 -22.74 14.43
CA GLU A 21 -16.47 -21.31 14.22
C GLU A 21 -15.47 -20.44 14.99
N CYS A 22 -15.27 -19.21 14.54
CA CYS A 22 -14.35 -18.27 15.18
C CYS A 22 -14.90 -17.85 16.56
N PRO A 23 -14.21 -18.15 17.67
CA PRO A 23 -14.65 -17.73 19.00
C PRO A 23 -14.62 -16.20 19.11
N GLU A 24 -15.62 -15.61 19.78
CA GLU A 24 -15.70 -14.15 19.98
C GLU A 24 -14.46 -13.57 20.66
N GLU A 25 -13.92 -14.29 21.66
CA GLU A 25 -12.67 -13.91 22.36
C GLU A 25 -11.44 -13.79 21.43
N LEU A 26 -11.45 -14.49 20.29
CA LEU A 26 -10.35 -14.50 19.33
C LEU A 26 -10.69 -13.77 18.03
N ALA A 27 -11.96 -13.39 17.84
CA ALA A 27 -12.44 -12.78 16.62
C ALA A 27 -11.64 -11.52 16.29
N GLU A 28 -11.36 -10.69 17.30
CA GLU A 28 -10.56 -9.48 17.09
C GLU A 28 -9.14 -9.79 16.61
N ALA A 29 -8.46 -10.72 17.30
CA ALA A 29 -7.09 -11.10 16.99
C ALA A 29 -6.98 -11.72 15.59
N ILE A 30 -7.84 -12.71 15.29
CA ILE A 30 -7.83 -13.42 14.00
C ILE A 30 -8.16 -12.46 12.85
N SER A 31 -9.23 -11.67 13.00
CA SER A 31 -9.63 -10.70 11.98
C SER A 31 -8.53 -9.67 11.72
N SER A 32 -7.91 -9.17 12.79
CA SER A 32 -6.82 -8.18 12.70
C SER A 32 -5.57 -8.74 12.02
N LEU A 33 -5.20 -9.99 12.29
CA LEU A 33 -4.07 -10.64 11.64
C LEU A 33 -4.34 -10.93 10.16
N ILE A 34 -5.55 -11.39 9.81
CA ILE A 34 -5.96 -11.57 8.40
C ILE A 34 -5.91 -10.24 7.65
N PHE A 35 -6.42 -9.17 8.26
CA PHE A 35 -6.37 -7.84 7.67
C PHE A 35 -4.93 -7.37 7.45
N ALA A 36 -4.06 -7.56 8.45
CA ALA A 36 -2.64 -7.21 8.33
C ALA A 36 -1.93 -8.01 7.23
N ALA A 37 -2.17 -9.32 7.15
CA ALA A 37 -1.65 -10.20 6.09
C ALA A 37 -1.98 -9.73 4.68
N SER A 38 -3.15 -9.10 4.50
CA SER A 38 -3.55 -8.57 3.20
C SER A 38 -2.82 -7.28 2.80
N ARG A 39 -2.28 -6.55 3.78
CA ARG A 39 -1.62 -5.25 3.54
C ARG A 39 -0.10 -5.35 3.55
N TRP A 40 0.46 -6.34 4.22
CA TRP A 40 1.89 -6.51 4.41
C TRP A 40 2.40 -7.64 3.50
N GLY A 41 2.89 -7.27 2.31
CA GLY A 41 3.37 -8.24 1.31
C GLY A 41 4.78 -8.82 1.58
N GLU A 42 5.52 -8.25 2.52
CA GLU A 42 6.92 -8.62 2.79
C GLU A 42 7.06 -9.74 3.84
N PHE A 43 5.97 -10.27 4.39
CA PHE A 43 6.00 -11.25 5.48
C PHE A 43 5.22 -12.53 5.10
N PRO A 44 5.87 -13.51 4.43
CA PRO A 44 5.20 -14.72 3.93
C PRO A 44 4.53 -15.55 5.03
N GLU A 45 5.05 -15.53 6.25
CA GLU A 45 4.47 -16.20 7.41
C GLU A 45 3.09 -15.64 7.77
N LEU A 46 2.83 -14.35 7.50
CA LEU A 46 1.50 -13.76 7.68
C LEU A 46 0.51 -14.24 6.62
N HIS A 47 1.00 -14.45 5.40
CA HIS A 47 0.19 -14.99 4.31
C HIS A 47 -0.22 -16.44 4.62
N GLU A 48 0.72 -17.26 5.08
CA GLU A 48 0.41 -18.63 5.54
C GLU A 48 -0.62 -18.60 6.69
N LEU A 49 -0.46 -17.70 7.66
CA LEU A 49 -1.43 -17.54 8.75
C LEU A 49 -2.84 -17.20 8.23
N ARG A 50 -2.92 -16.30 7.24
CA ARG A 50 -4.19 -15.97 6.59
C ARG A 50 -4.78 -17.19 5.88
N GLU A 51 -3.99 -17.98 5.17
CA GLU A 51 -4.45 -19.20 4.50
C GLU A 51 -5.00 -20.22 5.51
N ILE A 52 -4.29 -20.43 6.62
CA ILE A 52 -4.73 -21.32 7.71
C ILE A 52 -6.10 -20.89 8.24
N PHE A 53 -6.28 -19.61 8.55
CA PHE A 53 -7.58 -19.12 9.06
C PHE A 53 -8.67 -19.09 8.00
N THR A 54 -8.31 -18.85 6.74
CA THR A 54 -9.25 -18.88 5.61
C THR A 54 -9.75 -20.30 5.36
N SER A 55 -8.86 -21.30 5.36
CA SER A 55 -9.24 -22.71 5.23
C SER A 55 -10.14 -23.19 6.37
N ARG A 56 -10.05 -22.53 7.53
CA ARG A 56 -10.67 -22.96 8.77
C ARG A 56 -12.02 -22.30 9.03
N TYR A 57 -12.10 -21.00 8.81
CA TYR A 57 -13.31 -20.20 9.07
C TYR A 57 -14.02 -19.75 7.80
N GLY A 58 -13.45 -20.05 6.64
CA GLY A 58 -14.05 -19.81 5.33
C GLY A 58 -13.51 -18.57 4.61
N ASN A 59 -13.64 -18.60 3.29
CA ASN A 59 -13.25 -17.51 2.39
C ASN A 59 -14.06 -16.23 2.66
N GLU A 60 -15.35 -16.35 2.99
CA GLU A 60 -16.20 -15.21 3.25
C GLU A 60 -15.75 -14.44 4.50
N PHE A 61 -15.42 -15.17 5.58
CA PHE A 61 -14.89 -14.57 6.80
C PHE A 61 -13.57 -13.81 6.52
N ALA A 62 -12.66 -14.44 5.79
CA ALA A 62 -11.40 -13.79 5.42
C ALA A 62 -11.62 -12.54 4.55
N ALA A 63 -12.53 -12.61 3.57
CA ALA A 63 -12.88 -11.47 2.72
C ALA A 63 -13.51 -10.32 3.52
N GLN A 64 -14.40 -10.61 4.48
CA GLN A 64 -14.98 -9.60 5.37
C GLN A 64 -13.90 -8.86 6.17
N CYS A 65 -12.89 -9.58 6.67
CA CYS A 65 -11.77 -8.98 7.41
C CYS A 65 -10.90 -8.09 6.52
N VAL A 66 -10.62 -8.50 5.28
CA VAL A 66 -9.77 -7.76 4.33
C VAL A 66 -10.45 -6.50 3.80
N ASP A 67 -11.71 -6.65 3.42
CA ASP A 67 -12.53 -5.59 2.82
C ASP A 67 -13.13 -4.65 3.88
N LEU A 68 -12.99 -4.98 5.17
CA LEU A 68 -13.59 -4.26 6.29
C LEU A 68 -15.13 -4.12 6.13
N ARG A 69 -15.79 -5.21 5.72
CA ARG A 69 -17.25 -5.26 5.57
C ARG A 69 -17.94 -5.29 6.93
N ASN A 70 -19.27 -5.17 6.93
CA ASN A 70 -20.10 -5.26 8.13
C ASN A 70 -19.74 -6.53 8.94
N ASN A 71 -19.71 -6.39 10.27
CA ASN A 71 -19.33 -7.44 11.23
C ASN A 71 -17.83 -7.81 11.26
N CYS A 72 -16.93 -7.04 10.65
CA CYS A 72 -15.49 -7.28 10.82
C CYS A 72 -15.02 -6.88 12.24
N SER A 73 -14.36 -7.80 12.95
CA SER A 73 -13.81 -7.54 14.29
C SER A 73 -12.38 -6.98 14.23
N VAL A 74 -11.98 -6.32 13.14
CA VAL A 74 -10.60 -5.79 13.03
C VAL A 74 -10.39 -4.66 14.04
N HIS A 75 -9.26 -4.69 14.76
CA HIS A 75 -8.94 -3.67 15.74
C HIS A 75 -8.88 -2.27 15.10
N PRO A 76 -9.69 -1.30 15.55
CA PRO A 76 -9.88 -0.03 14.85
C PRO A 76 -8.60 0.78 14.63
N LYS A 77 -7.62 0.69 15.54
CA LYS A 77 -6.34 1.41 15.40
C LYS A 77 -5.42 0.80 14.34
N MET A 78 -5.63 -0.45 13.93
CA MET A 78 -4.83 -1.09 12.89
C MET A 78 -5.25 -0.64 11.50
N ILE A 79 -6.56 -0.44 11.28
CA ILE A 79 -7.11 -0.01 10.00
C ILE A 79 -6.39 1.22 9.42
N PRO A 80 -6.29 2.38 10.11
CA PRO A 80 -5.61 3.54 9.56
C PRO A 80 -4.09 3.37 9.47
N LYS A 81 -3.48 2.50 10.28
CA LYS A 81 -2.03 2.25 10.29
C LYS A 81 -1.56 1.37 9.14
N LEU A 82 -2.41 0.44 8.71
CA LEU A 82 -2.08 -0.52 7.64
C LEU A 82 -2.81 -0.21 6.33
N SER A 83 -3.69 0.79 6.33
CA SER A 83 -4.30 1.26 5.09
C SER A 83 -3.33 2.12 4.31
N LYS A 84 -3.32 1.94 2.98
CA LYS A 84 -2.56 2.76 2.03
C LYS A 84 -3.11 4.19 1.91
N ARG A 85 -3.86 4.68 2.91
CA ARG A 85 -4.45 6.02 2.90
C ARG A 85 -3.31 7.03 2.89
N HIS A 86 -3.23 7.79 1.80
CA HIS A 86 -2.23 8.83 1.62
C HIS A 86 -2.29 9.80 2.80
N THR A 87 -1.14 10.06 3.43
CA THR A 87 -1.05 11.08 4.48
C THR A 87 -1.46 12.42 3.86
N GLY A 88 -2.30 13.21 4.52
CA GLY A 88 -2.73 14.50 3.96
C GLY A 88 -1.52 15.33 3.50
N SER A 89 -1.64 16.07 2.40
CA SER A 89 -0.53 16.79 1.74
C SER A 89 0.34 17.58 2.73
N GLY A 90 -0.26 18.18 3.77
CA GLY A 90 0.45 18.87 4.84
C GLY A 90 1.39 17.98 5.67
N LYS A 91 0.98 16.77 6.08
CA LYS A 91 1.86 15.85 6.83
C LYS A 91 3.01 15.34 5.96
N ARG A 92 2.73 15.05 4.69
CA ARG A 92 3.74 14.65 3.70
C ARG A 92 4.78 15.76 3.53
N ARG A 93 4.35 17.01 3.40
CA ARG A 93 5.24 18.17 3.26
C ARG A 93 6.06 18.44 4.53
N ASN A 94 5.46 18.32 5.72
CA ASN A 94 6.20 18.48 6.97
C ASN A 94 7.31 17.43 7.09
N MET A 95 7.01 16.15 6.85
CA MET A 95 8.03 15.10 6.84
C MET A 95 9.12 15.36 5.79
N LEU A 96 8.75 15.85 4.60
CA LEU A 96 9.72 16.18 3.56
C LEU A 96 10.65 17.34 3.99
N ASN A 97 10.09 18.38 4.61
CA ASN A 97 10.87 19.48 5.18
C ASN A 97 11.82 19.00 6.28
N ASP A 98 11.37 18.11 7.17
CA ASP A 98 12.19 17.55 8.24
C ASP A 98 13.37 16.74 7.67
N ILE A 99 13.11 15.93 6.63
CA ILE A 99 14.16 15.15 5.94
C ILE A 99 15.14 16.08 5.22
N ALA A 100 14.63 17.07 4.49
CA ALA A 100 15.46 18.00 3.73
C ALA A 100 16.36 18.83 4.65
N ALA A 101 15.83 19.31 5.78
CA ALA A 101 16.61 19.98 6.80
C ALA A 101 17.72 19.08 7.37
N HIS A 102 17.43 17.80 7.61
CA HIS A 102 18.43 16.84 8.07
C HIS A 102 19.51 16.53 7.03
N CYS A 103 19.15 16.51 5.74
CA CYS A 103 20.06 16.22 4.63
C CYS A 103 20.78 17.47 4.09
N GLY A 104 20.47 18.67 4.58
CA GLY A 104 21.03 19.92 4.06
C GLY A 104 20.51 20.31 2.68
N VAL A 105 19.33 19.82 2.29
CA VAL A 105 18.66 20.15 1.02
C VAL A 105 17.65 21.28 1.28
N THR A 106 17.63 22.31 0.42
CA THR A 106 16.61 23.36 0.45
C THR A 106 15.46 22.98 -0.48
N LEU A 107 14.23 22.93 0.05
CA LEU A 107 13.02 22.72 -0.75
C LEU A 107 12.46 24.09 -1.16
N CYS A 108 12.42 24.38 -2.46
CA CYS A 108 11.72 25.53 -2.99
C CYS A 108 10.21 25.23 -2.95
N ALA A 109 9.47 25.92 -2.08
CA ALA A 109 8.01 25.84 -2.06
C ALA A 109 7.46 26.86 -3.06
N GLU A 110 7.16 26.41 -4.27
CA GLU A 110 6.24 27.13 -5.15
C GLU A 110 4.86 26.53 -4.89
N ASP A 111 3.98 27.32 -4.26
CA ASP A 111 2.59 26.97 -4.04
C ASP A 111 1.85 27.03 -5.39
N GLU A 112 2.04 26.01 -6.23
CA GLU A 112 1.16 25.74 -7.36
C GLU A 112 0.22 24.60 -6.96
N GLU A 113 -1.07 24.92 -6.87
CA GLU A 113 -2.18 23.97 -6.73
C GLU A 113 -2.25 23.08 -7.99
N THR A 114 -1.32 22.15 -8.17
CA THR A 114 -1.33 21.26 -9.34
C THR A 114 -2.13 20.01 -9.03
N SER A 115 -3.33 19.98 -9.61
CA SER A 115 -4.10 18.78 -9.91
C SER A 115 -3.24 17.75 -10.64
N ASP A 116 -3.43 16.47 -10.32
CA ASP A 116 -3.01 15.27 -11.06
C ASP A 116 -1.73 15.38 -11.91
N ILE A 117 -0.57 15.08 -11.31
CA ILE A 117 0.69 14.99 -12.05
C ILE A 117 0.76 13.65 -12.80
N ILE A 118 0.57 13.70 -14.12
CA ILE A 118 1.08 12.70 -15.06
C ILE A 118 2.60 12.74 -14.98
N ILE A 119 3.23 11.60 -14.67
CA ILE A 119 4.69 11.48 -14.60
C ILE A 119 5.23 11.36 -16.04
N GLU A 120 5.70 12.46 -16.62
CA GLU A 120 6.64 12.40 -17.73
C GLU A 120 8.05 12.13 -17.17
N VAL A 121 8.53 10.89 -17.36
CA VAL A 121 9.91 10.53 -17.06
C VAL A 121 10.81 11.08 -18.16
N LYS A 122 11.45 12.24 -17.92
CA LYS A 122 12.56 12.72 -18.75
C LYS A 122 13.87 12.20 -18.18
N VAL A 123 14.37 11.10 -18.74
CA VAL A 123 15.76 10.66 -18.53
C VAL A 123 16.67 11.66 -19.25
N ASN A 124 17.44 12.45 -18.50
CA ASN A 124 18.46 13.31 -19.08
C ASN A 124 19.83 12.63 -19.00
N SER A 125 20.26 12.01 -20.09
CA SER A 125 21.65 11.64 -20.31
C SER A 125 22.43 12.93 -20.56
N LYS A 126 23.47 13.17 -19.76
CA LYS A 126 24.46 14.23 -19.97
C LYS A 126 25.07 14.11 -21.36
N GLU A 127 25.14 15.22 -22.10
CA GLU A 127 26.35 15.62 -22.81
C GLU A 127 26.30 17.10 -23.25
N GLU A 128 27.50 17.62 -23.46
CA GLU A 128 28.01 18.97 -23.29
C GLU A 128 27.81 19.83 -24.56
N CYS A 129 27.64 21.15 -24.44
CA CYS A 129 27.62 22.05 -25.59
C CYS A 129 29.01 22.67 -25.82
N ALA A 130 29.68 22.29 -26.91
CA ALA A 130 30.34 23.26 -27.80
C ALA A 130 30.66 22.65 -29.20
N GLN A 131 29.84 23.06 -30.16
CA GLN A 131 30.16 23.54 -31.53
C GLN A 131 30.51 22.56 -32.69
N ASP A 132 29.63 22.66 -33.71
CA ASP A 132 29.86 22.75 -35.17
C ASP A 132 29.67 21.52 -36.11
N GLU A 133 28.75 21.76 -37.07
CA GLU A 133 28.63 21.33 -38.48
C GLU A 133 28.01 19.98 -38.95
N GLU A 134 27.17 20.15 -39.98
CA GLU A 134 26.60 19.28 -41.04
C GLU A 134 25.75 18.02 -40.77
N GLY A 135 24.63 17.92 -41.51
CA GLY A 135 24.03 16.65 -41.94
C GLY A 135 22.50 16.57 -41.86
N GLY A 136 21.83 16.42 -43.01
CA GLY A 136 20.37 16.55 -43.17
C GLY A 136 19.52 15.27 -43.00
N THR A 137 18.22 15.45 -43.26
CA THR A 137 17.12 14.47 -43.48
C THR A 137 16.75 13.61 -42.24
N GLU A 138 15.52 13.25 -41.90
CA GLU A 138 14.28 13.02 -42.65
C GLU A 138 13.10 12.88 -41.66
N ALA A 139 11.90 13.27 -42.10
CA ALA A 139 10.55 12.85 -41.67
C ALA A 139 10.26 12.50 -40.20
N ALA A 140 9.55 13.40 -39.50
CA ALA A 140 8.70 13.01 -38.38
C ALA A 140 7.43 12.33 -38.91
N SER A 141 7.32 11.02 -38.75
CA SER A 141 6.06 10.30 -38.92
C SER A 141 5.12 10.62 -37.76
N VAL A 142 4.01 11.26 -38.08
CA VAL A 142 2.86 11.45 -37.19
C VAL A 142 2.11 10.11 -37.12
N ILE A 143 2.04 9.49 -35.94
CA ILE A 143 1.09 8.39 -35.71
C ILE A 143 -0.03 8.94 -34.84
N LEU A 144 -1.13 9.31 -35.49
CA LEU A 144 -2.43 9.43 -34.84
C LEU A 144 -2.98 8.01 -34.65
N LEU A 145 -3.30 7.65 -33.41
CA LEU A 145 -4.23 6.56 -33.15
C LEU A 145 -5.33 7.09 -32.23
N GLU A 146 -6.49 7.21 -32.88
CA GLU A 146 -7.78 7.64 -32.36
C GLU A 146 -8.34 6.70 -31.29
N ASP A 147 -9.34 7.25 -30.59
CA ASP A 147 -10.28 6.68 -29.63
C ASP A 147 -10.48 5.16 -29.66
N SER A 148 -10.46 4.54 -28.47
CA SER A 148 -11.34 3.42 -28.19
C SER A 148 -11.79 3.38 -26.73
N GLN A 149 -13.03 3.78 -26.54
CA GLN A 149 -13.89 3.60 -25.38
C GLN A 149 -14.09 2.09 -25.11
N ILE A 150 -13.78 1.57 -23.92
CA ILE A 150 -14.30 0.29 -23.44
C ILE A 150 -14.62 0.38 -21.93
N VAL A 151 -15.94 0.39 -21.69
CA VAL A 151 -16.76 -0.14 -20.58
C VAL A 151 -16.09 -0.57 -19.28
#